data_AF-A0A972LQS2-F1
#
_entry.id   AF-A0A972LQS2-F1
#
_cell.length_a   1.000
_cell.length_b   1.000
_cell.length_c   1.000
_cell.angle_alpha   90.00
_cell.angle_beta   90.00
_cell.angle_gamma   90.00
#
_symmetry.space_group_name_H-M   'P 1'
#
loop_
_entity.id
_entity.type
_entity.pdbx_description
1 polymer ?
#
loop_
_entity_poly.entity_id
_entity_poly.type
_entity_poly.pdbx_seq_one_letter_code
_entity_poly.pdbx_strand_id
1 'polypeptide(L)'
;MAESDQSGSSNPDSKKRTGRVVPILVIVVLLGVVPIFFMTSSDIEGSLRTSGHLGDTAFVPVSCESGQALGFFGVELSSESQPGRRIRLLRDAIKGSIVTVEVAGASQPLAVFSSADCRLIDVNVRKTNTIVNSIYVVEGQASIECPGLVGTVRFGGCH
;
A
#
# COMPACT_ATOMS: atom_id res chain seq x y z
N MET A 1 54.70 -11.58 -3.19
CA MET A 1 55.03 -11.48 -4.63
C MET A 1 53.84 -10.85 -5.31
N ALA A 2 53.78 -9.59 -5.74
CA ALA A 2 54.69 -8.43 -5.81
C ALA A 2 53.91 -7.22 -5.21
N GLU A 3 54.45 -6.22 -4.50
CA GLU A 3 55.60 -5.31 -4.70
C GLU A 3 55.35 -4.18 -5.74
N SER A 4 55.83 -2.99 -5.36
CA SER A 4 55.89 -1.67 -6.07
C SER A 4 54.70 -0.72 -5.82
N ASP A 5 54.79 0.27 -4.91
CA ASP A 5 55.65 1.48 -4.83
C ASP A 5 55.47 2.49 -5.99
N GLN A 6 55.10 3.74 -5.67
CA GLN A 6 56.05 4.87 -5.70
C GLN A 6 55.38 6.26 -5.50
N SER A 7 56.04 7.07 -4.67
CA SER A 7 56.41 8.49 -4.83
C SER A 7 55.43 9.43 -5.56
N GLY A 8 54.99 10.55 -4.99
CA GLY A 8 55.79 11.55 -4.28
C GLY A 8 56.28 12.61 -5.25
N SER A 9 55.68 13.82 -5.22
CA SER A 9 56.35 15.05 -5.65
C SER A 9 55.59 16.29 -5.15
N SER A 10 56.23 16.99 -4.23
CA SER A 10 55.94 18.36 -3.81
C SER A 10 56.73 19.33 -4.70
N ASN A 11 56.14 20.47 -5.09
CA ASN A 11 56.52 21.80 -4.61
C ASN A 11 55.82 22.95 -5.38
N PRO A 12 55.83 24.17 -4.80
CA PRO A 12 54.83 25.20 -5.02
C PRO A 12 55.21 26.14 -6.16
N ASP A 13 54.24 26.85 -6.70
CA ASP A 13 54.57 28.12 -7.34
C ASP A 13 53.52 29.20 -7.11
N SER A 14 54.06 30.35 -6.77
CA SER A 14 53.40 31.59 -6.37
C SER A 14 53.08 32.39 -7.62
N LYS A 15 51.80 32.78 -7.81
CA LYS A 15 51.52 33.96 -8.65
C LYS A 15 50.25 34.68 -8.23
N LYS A 16 50.44 35.73 -7.44
CA LYS A 16 49.51 36.87 -7.31
C LYS A 16 49.19 37.39 -8.72
N ARG A 17 47.93 37.28 -9.14
CA ARG A 17 47.34 38.18 -10.14
C ARG A 17 45.95 38.58 -9.68
N THR A 18 45.89 39.83 -9.24
CA THR A 18 44.74 40.72 -9.20
C THR A 18 43.88 40.58 -10.46
N GLY A 19 42.60 40.28 -10.28
CA GLY A 19 41.68 40.18 -11.40
C GLY A 19 40.25 39.91 -10.96
N ARG A 20 39.49 40.99 -10.82
CA ARG A 20 38.02 41.07 -10.91
C ARG A 20 37.23 40.26 -9.88
N VAL A 21 36.62 41.02 -8.97
CA VAL A 21 35.44 40.62 -8.19
C VAL A 21 34.35 40.19 -9.16
N VAL A 22 34.06 38.89 -9.19
CA VAL A 22 32.94 38.29 -9.91
C VAL A 22 31.87 37.99 -8.86
N PRO A 23 30.76 38.76 -8.78
CA PRO A 23 29.67 38.44 -7.87
C PRO A 23 28.77 37.42 -8.59
N ILE A 24 29.06 36.13 -8.44
CA ILE A 24 28.22 35.06 -8.99
C ILE A 24 27.68 34.23 -7.82
N LEU A 25 26.37 34.41 -7.61
CA LEU A 25 25.41 33.46 -7.06
C LEU A 25 25.74 32.80 -5.71
N VAL A 26 25.38 33.49 -4.62
CA VAL A 26 25.06 32.85 -3.32
C VAL A 26 23.54 32.93 -3.11
N ILE A 27 22.77 32.27 -3.98
CA ILE A 27 21.33 32.01 -3.79
C ILE A 27 21.02 30.58 -4.30
N VAL A 28 21.65 29.55 -3.73
CA VAL A 28 21.30 28.14 -4.04
C VAL A 28 21.33 27.24 -2.78
N VAL A 29 21.34 27.80 -1.56
CA VAL A 29 21.46 26.99 -0.32
C VAL A 29 20.26 27.14 0.64
N LEU A 30 19.21 27.90 0.26
CA LEU A 30 17.97 28.03 1.05
C LEU A 30 16.74 27.35 0.42
N LEU A 31 16.92 26.54 -0.62
CA LEU A 31 15.87 25.75 -1.29
C LEU A 31 16.18 24.24 -1.28
N GLY A 32 16.94 23.78 -0.28
CA GLY A 32 17.69 22.52 -0.38
C GLY A 32 17.23 21.37 0.51
N VAL A 33 16.14 21.47 1.28
CA VAL A 33 15.62 20.31 2.02
C VAL A 33 14.11 20.49 2.26
N VAL A 34 13.29 20.35 1.22
CA VAL A 34 11.91 19.91 1.47
C VAL A 34 12.03 18.40 1.69
N PRO A 35 11.92 17.87 2.92
CA PRO A 35 11.84 16.44 3.08
C PRO A 35 10.61 16.02 2.29
N ILE A 36 10.85 15.29 1.22
CA ILE A 36 9.80 14.70 0.41
C ILE A 36 9.19 13.60 1.27
N PHE A 37 8.32 14.00 2.19
CA PHE A 37 7.38 13.12 2.87
C PHE A 37 6.35 12.71 1.82
N PHE A 38 6.75 11.81 0.92
CA PHE A 38 5.81 10.90 0.29
C PHE A 38 5.32 9.98 1.42
N MET A 39 4.41 10.48 2.26
CA MET A 39 3.54 9.62 3.05
C MET A 39 2.89 8.69 2.05
N THR A 40 3.20 7.41 2.17
CA THR A 40 2.65 6.33 1.37
C THR A 40 1.16 6.21 1.69
N SER A 41 0.36 7.10 1.12
CA SER A 41 -1.10 7.06 1.25
C SER A 41 -1.61 5.84 0.49
N SER A 42 -2.44 5.03 1.15
CA SER A 42 -3.24 4.03 0.46
C SER A 42 -4.23 4.73 -0.47
N ASP A 43 -4.36 4.21 -1.69
CA ASP A 43 -5.38 4.62 -2.65
C ASP A 43 -6.50 3.58 -2.62
N ILE A 44 -7.74 4.01 -2.36
CA ILE A 44 -8.88 3.10 -2.23
C ILE A 44 -10.09 3.77 -2.88
N GLU A 45 -10.70 3.06 -3.83
CA GLU A 45 -11.88 3.53 -4.56
C GLU A 45 -12.95 2.45 -4.62
N GLY A 46 -14.22 2.88 -4.64
CA GLY A 46 -15.37 2.00 -4.78
C GLY A 46 -16.13 1.76 -3.47
N SER A 47 -17.02 0.79 -3.50
CA SER A 47 -17.88 0.47 -2.35
C SER A 47 -18.45 -0.93 -2.47
N LEU A 48 -18.82 -1.49 -1.32
CA LEU A 48 -19.47 -2.78 -1.19
C LEU A 48 -20.79 -2.57 -0.46
N ARG A 49 -21.89 -3.07 -1.02
CA ARG A 49 -23.19 -3.04 -0.36
C ARG A 49 -23.46 -4.39 0.25
N THR A 50 -23.76 -4.40 1.55
CA THR A 50 -24.26 -5.60 2.23
C THR A 50 -25.77 -5.56 2.33
N SER A 51 -26.39 -6.74 2.43
CA SER A 51 -27.81 -6.86 2.70
C SER A 51 -28.17 -8.13 3.48
N GLY A 52 -29.40 -8.19 3.99
CA GLY A 52 -29.91 -9.37 4.70
C GLY A 52 -29.27 -9.56 6.07
N HIS A 53 -28.74 -10.76 6.37
CA HIS A 53 -28.14 -11.06 7.68
C HIS A 53 -26.87 -10.24 7.98
N LEU A 54 -26.25 -9.66 6.96
CA LEU A 54 -25.12 -8.72 7.09
C LEU A 54 -25.56 -7.27 7.34
N GLY A 55 -26.86 -6.99 7.37
CA GLY A 55 -27.44 -5.66 7.44
C GLY A 55 -27.40 -4.93 6.10
N ASP A 56 -28.39 -4.06 5.87
CA ASP A 56 -28.55 -3.28 4.63
C ASP A 56 -27.76 -1.97 4.73
N THR A 57 -26.49 -1.99 4.32
CA THR A 57 -25.61 -0.82 4.41
C THR A 57 -24.59 -0.77 3.27
N ALA A 58 -24.18 0.45 2.92
CA ALA A 58 -23.09 0.68 1.99
C ALA A 58 -21.78 0.82 2.78
N PHE A 59 -20.84 -0.09 2.55
CA PHE A 59 -19.49 -0.08 3.06
C PHE A 59 -18.56 0.64 2.08
N VAL A 60 -18.08 1.82 2.49
CA VAL A 60 -17.09 2.60 1.75
C VAL A 60 -15.76 2.48 2.51
N PRO A 61 -14.79 1.71 1.99
CA PRO A 61 -13.51 1.55 2.65
C PRO A 61 -12.70 2.85 2.58
N VAL A 62 -12.06 3.20 3.69
CA VAL A 62 -11.18 4.38 3.80
C VAL A 62 -9.76 4.00 4.21
N SER A 63 -9.57 2.77 4.67
CA SER A 63 -8.27 2.23 5.05
C SER A 63 -8.16 0.77 4.61
N CYS A 64 -6.93 0.36 4.30
CA CYS A 64 -6.61 -1.01 3.91
C CYS A 64 -5.28 -1.46 4.51
N GLU A 65 -5.21 -2.73 4.88
CA GLU A 65 -4.01 -3.36 5.45
C GLU A 65 -3.66 -4.62 4.67
N SER A 66 -2.36 -4.88 4.49
CA SER A 66 -1.91 -6.12 3.85
C SER A 66 -2.23 -7.32 4.73
N GLY A 67 -2.87 -8.34 4.13
CA GLY A 67 -3.21 -9.57 4.85
C GLY A 67 -2.02 -10.35 5.39
N GLN A 68 -0.79 -10.01 4.99
CA GLN A 68 0.43 -10.67 5.42
C GLN A 68 0.60 -10.63 6.95
N ALA A 69 0.30 -9.49 7.58
CA ALA A 69 0.37 -9.36 9.04
C ALA A 69 -0.63 -10.29 9.77
N LEU A 70 -1.71 -10.66 9.06
CA LEU A 70 -2.80 -11.51 9.55
C LEU A 70 -2.67 -12.97 9.08
N GLY A 71 -1.59 -13.32 8.37
CA GLY A 71 -1.33 -14.69 7.93
C GLY A 71 -2.07 -15.14 6.67
N PHE A 72 -2.56 -14.23 5.83
CA PHE A 72 -3.20 -14.58 4.55
C PHE A 72 -2.69 -13.73 3.38
N PHE A 73 -2.89 -14.22 2.15
CA PHE A 73 -2.56 -13.46 0.94
C PHE A 73 -3.79 -12.68 0.47
N GLY A 74 -3.79 -11.36 0.69
CA GLY A 74 -4.95 -10.51 0.43
C GLY A 74 -4.84 -9.12 1.04
N VAL A 75 -5.99 -8.48 1.21
CA VAL A 75 -6.13 -7.17 1.87
C VAL A 75 -7.30 -7.21 2.87
N GLU A 76 -7.16 -6.56 4.02
CA GLU A 76 -8.26 -6.22 4.91
C GLU A 76 -8.70 -4.77 4.66
N LEU A 77 -9.99 -4.55 4.43
CA LEU A 77 -10.59 -3.25 4.23
C LEU A 77 -11.39 -2.83 5.46
N SER A 78 -11.30 -1.55 5.80
CA SER A 78 -11.97 -0.95 6.95
C SER A 78 -12.63 0.37 6.60
N SER A 79 -13.71 0.69 7.31
CA SER A 79 -14.48 1.93 7.15
C SER A 79 -14.61 2.64 8.48
N GLU A 80 -14.39 3.95 8.50
CA GLU A 80 -14.64 4.81 9.66
C GLU A 80 -16.13 4.93 9.99
N SER A 81 -16.99 4.90 8.96
CA SER A 81 -18.44 4.99 9.13
C SER A 81 -19.06 3.76 9.80
N GLN A 82 -18.33 2.64 9.81
CA GLN A 82 -18.79 1.35 10.31
C GLN A 82 -17.67 0.70 11.15
N PRO A 83 -17.35 1.29 12.31
CA PRO A 83 -16.33 0.74 13.19
C PRO A 83 -16.75 -0.68 13.64
N GLY A 84 -15.82 -1.63 13.57
CA GLY A 84 -16.09 -3.04 13.85
C GLY A 84 -16.59 -3.85 12.66
N ARG A 85 -16.75 -3.24 11.47
CA ARG A 85 -16.89 -3.99 10.21
C ARG A 85 -15.56 -4.08 9.48
N ARG A 86 -15.18 -5.31 9.09
CA ARG A 86 -14.00 -5.59 8.27
C ARG A 86 -14.38 -6.45 7.09
N ILE A 87 -13.81 -6.15 5.93
CA ILE A 87 -13.98 -6.99 4.73
C ILE A 87 -12.60 -7.44 4.28
N ARG A 88 -12.35 -8.76 4.27
CA ARG A 88 -11.09 -9.31 3.76
C ARG A 88 -11.30 -9.85 2.37
N LEU A 89 -10.42 -9.47 1.46
CA LEU A 89 -10.36 -9.96 0.09
C LEU A 89 -9.11 -10.83 -0.02
N LEU A 90 -9.29 -12.14 -0.22
CA LEU A 90 -8.21 -13.10 -0.11
C LEU A 90 -8.09 -13.94 -1.39
N ARG A 91 -6.86 -14.38 -1.66
CA ARG A 91 -6.54 -15.38 -2.68
C ARG A 91 -5.93 -16.60 -2.02
N ASP A 92 -6.72 -17.66 -1.95
CA ASP A 92 -6.30 -18.98 -1.49
C ASP A 92 -5.81 -19.81 -2.68
N ALA A 93 -4.70 -20.54 -2.50
CA ALA A 93 -4.10 -21.32 -3.59
C ALA A 93 -4.95 -22.53 -4.02
N ILE A 94 -5.84 -23.01 -3.15
CA ILE A 94 -6.68 -24.19 -3.37
C ILE A 94 -8.11 -23.75 -3.71
N LYS A 95 -8.68 -22.83 -2.94
CA LYS A 95 -10.07 -22.38 -3.03
C LYS A 95 -10.28 -21.21 -3.98
N GLY A 96 -9.21 -20.53 -4.40
CA GLY A 96 -9.29 -19.36 -5.27
C GLY A 96 -9.68 -18.08 -4.50
N SER A 97 -10.54 -17.27 -5.10
CA SER A 97 -11.01 -16.01 -4.49
C SER A 97 -11.96 -16.29 -3.32
N ILE A 98 -11.66 -15.69 -2.17
CA ILE A 98 -12.51 -15.73 -0.98
C ILE A 98 -12.76 -14.29 -0.54
N VAL A 99 -13.96 -14.01 -0.06
CA VAL A 99 -14.29 -12.76 0.62
C VAL A 99 -14.86 -13.09 1.98
N THR A 100 -14.37 -12.43 3.03
CA THR A 100 -14.97 -12.55 4.37
C THR A 100 -15.50 -11.21 4.83
N VAL A 101 -16.67 -11.20 5.45
CA VAL A 101 -17.27 -10.02 6.08
C VAL A 101 -17.37 -10.29 7.57
N GLU A 102 -16.64 -9.50 8.36
CA GLU A 102 -16.68 -9.54 9.81
C GLU A 102 -17.51 -8.36 10.32
N VAL A 103 -18.46 -8.62 11.22
CA VAL A 103 -19.33 -7.61 11.84
C VAL A 103 -19.32 -7.79 13.36
N ALA A 104 -18.62 -6.90 14.05
CA ALA A 104 -18.57 -6.91 15.51
C ALA A 104 -19.97 -6.75 16.13
N GLY A 105 -20.26 -7.55 17.15
CA GLY A 105 -21.55 -7.52 17.86
C GLY A 105 -22.71 -8.24 17.15
N ALA A 106 -22.49 -8.81 15.96
CA ALA A 106 -23.49 -9.65 15.30
C ALA A 106 -23.53 -11.06 15.92
N SER A 107 -24.70 -11.71 15.85
CA SER A 107 -24.88 -13.10 16.31
C SER A 107 -24.04 -14.10 15.50
N GLN A 108 -23.87 -13.81 14.20
CA GLN A 108 -22.95 -14.49 13.30
C GLN A 108 -21.91 -13.47 12.86
N PRO A 109 -20.78 -13.34 13.59
CA PRO A 109 -19.84 -12.25 13.39
C PRO A 109 -19.02 -12.39 12.10
N LEU A 110 -19.06 -13.54 11.43
CA LEU A 110 -18.25 -13.82 10.25
C LEU A 110 -19.09 -14.51 9.17
N ALA A 111 -19.17 -13.88 7.99
CA ALA A 111 -19.64 -14.52 6.77
C ALA A 111 -18.46 -14.77 5.83
N VAL A 112 -18.48 -15.91 5.16
CA VAL A 112 -17.46 -16.33 4.19
C VAL A 112 -18.14 -16.62 2.86
N PHE A 113 -17.62 -16.00 1.80
CA PHE A 113 -18.11 -16.13 0.44
C PHE A 113 -17.01 -16.73 -0.43
N SER A 114 -17.37 -17.76 -1.19
CA SER A 114 -16.50 -18.39 -2.18
C SER A 114 -17.13 -18.34 -3.57
N SER A 115 -16.41 -18.80 -4.58
CA SER A 115 -16.92 -18.93 -5.96
C SER A 115 -18.12 -19.88 -6.07
N ALA A 116 -18.33 -20.79 -5.11
CA ALA A 116 -19.50 -21.65 -5.07
C ALA A 116 -20.77 -20.93 -4.63
N ASP A 117 -20.65 -19.84 -3.86
CA ASP A 117 -21.76 -19.13 -3.23
C ASP A 117 -22.23 -17.91 -4.05
N CYS A 118 -21.46 -17.52 -5.06
CA CYS A 118 -21.58 -16.23 -5.72
C CYS A 118 -21.73 -16.38 -7.23
N ARG A 119 -22.45 -15.45 -7.84
CA ARG A 119 -22.47 -15.31 -9.30
C ARG A 119 -21.11 -14.84 -9.83
N LEU A 120 -20.47 -13.93 -9.09
CA LEU A 120 -19.16 -13.38 -9.41
C LEU A 120 -18.36 -13.15 -8.13
N ILE A 121 -17.12 -13.62 -8.13
CA ILE A 121 -16.11 -13.28 -7.12
C ILE A 121 -14.74 -13.24 -7.78
N ASP A 122 -14.42 -12.09 -8.36
CA ASP A 122 -13.12 -11.85 -8.97
C ASP A 122 -12.30 -10.97 -8.03
N VAL A 123 -11.35 -11.58 -7.33
CA VAL A 123 -10.40 -10.90 -6.44
C VAL A 123 -9.03 -10.99 -7.09
N ASN A 124 -8.46 -9.86 -7.47
CA ASN A 124 -7.09 -9.76 -7.98
C ASN A 124 -6.26 -9.00 -6.95
N VAL A 125 -5.34 -9.69 -6.28
CA VAL A 125 -4.37 -9.07 -5.36
C VAL A 125 -2.98 -9.39 -5.87
N ARG A 126 -2.12 -8.38 -5.92
CA ARG A 126 -0.71 -8.55 -6.25
C ARG A 126 0.17 -7.88 -5.21
N LYS A 127 1.33 -8.49 -4.96
CA LYS A 127 2.41 -7.84 -4.24
C LYS A 127 3.09 -6.86 -5.19
N THR A 128 3.42 -5.69 -4.69
CA THR A 128 4.35 -4.79 -5.35
C THR A 128 5.78 -5.18 -4.97
N ASN A 129 6.78 -4.44 -5.49
CA ASN A 129 8.17 -4.58 -5.09
C ASN A 129 8.53 -3.72 -3.86
N THR A 130 7.55 -3.07 -3.23
CA THR A 130 7.74 -2.20 -2.07
C THR A 130 7.47 -2.96 -0.78
N ILE A 131 8.34 -2.78 0.20
CA ILE A 131 8.20 -3.33 1.56
C ILE A 131 8.18 -2.17 2.54
N VAL A 132 7.18 -2.15 3.41
CA VAL A 132 7.07 -1.20 4.52
C VAL A 132 6.94 -2.00 5.81
N ASN A 133 7.79 -1.75 6.80
CA ASN A 133 7.79 -2.48 8.07
C ASN A 133 7.82 -4.02 7.90
N SER A 134 8.62 -4.52 6.94
CA SER A 134 8.73 -5.94 6.59
C SER A 134 7.46 -6.58 6.00
N ILE A 135 6.49 -5.77 5.59
CA ILE A 135 5.25 -6.19 4.94
C ILE A 135 5.27 -5.75 3.48
N TYR A 136 4.93 -6.67 2.57
CA TYR A 136 4.77 -6.31 1.17
C TYR A 136 3.55 -5.39 1.01
N VAL A 137 3.78 -4.26 0.35
CA VAL A 137 2.68 -3.41 -0.12
C VAL A 137 1.91 -4.19 -1.19
N VAL A 138 0.59 -4.24 -1.05
CA VAL A 138 -0.31 -4.89 -1.99
C VAL A 138 -1.22 -3.88 -2.70
N GLU A 139 -1.61 -4.25 -3.91
CA GLU A 139 -2.56 -3.52 -4.74
C GLU A 139 -3.46 -4.50 -5.48
N GLY A 140 -4.60 -4.03 -5.99
CA GLY A 140 -5.56 -4.90 -6.60
C GLY A 140 -6.94 -4.31 -6.81
N GLN A 141 -7.86 -5.21 -7.13
CA GLN A 141 -9.27 -4.91 -7.29
C GLN A 141 -10.12 -6.14 -6.99
N ALA A 142 -11.38 -5.90 -6.65
CA ALA A 142 -12.39 -6.91 -6.43
C ALA A 142 -13.69 -6.54 -7.14
N SER A 143 -14.34 -7.53 -7.76
CA SER A 143 -15.72 -7.46 -8.25
C SER A 143 -16.52 -8.61 -7.65
N ILE A 144 -17.58 -8.29 -6.92
CA ILE A 144 -18.30 -9.24 -6.07
C ILE A 144 -19.80 -9.14 -6.34
N GLU A 145 -20.43 -10.30 -6.58
CA GLU A 145 -21.88 -10.45 -6.71
C GLU A 145 -22.31 -11.74 -6.01
N CYS A 146 -22.55 -11.65 -4.71
CA CYS A 146 -22.99 -12.73 -3.84
C CYS A 146 -24.36 -12.38 -3.23
N PRO A 147 -25.14 -13.39 -2.80
CA PRO A 147 -26.31 -13.13 -1.96
C PRO A 147 -25.90 -12.38 -0.69
N GLY A 148 -26.38 -11.15 -0.52
CA GLY A 148 -26.06 -10.32 0.64
C GLY A 148 -24.80 -9.47 0.54
N LEU A 149 -24.04 -9.53 -0.57
CA LEU A 149 -22.83 -8.72 -0.76
C LEU A 149 -22.59 -8.43 -2.25
N VAL A 150 -22.61 -7.16 -2.64
CA VAL A 150 -22.39 -6.74 -4.04
C VAL A 150 -21.53 -5.49 -4.09
N GLY A 151 -20.61 -5.42 -5.04
CA GLY A 151 -19.93 -4.17 -5.36
C GLY A 151 -18.55 -4.38 -5.96
N THR A 152 -17.83 -3.27 -6.05
CA THR A 152 -16.49 -3.22 -6.63
C THR A 152 -15.60 -2.34 -5.79
N VAL A 153 -14.35 -2.75 -5.62
CA VAL A 153 -13.34 -1.96 -4.92
C VAL A 153 -12.00 -2.09 -5.63
N ARG A 154 -11.26 -0.98 -5.72
CA ARG A 154 -9.87 -0.92 -6.15
C ARG A 154 -9.05 -0.41 -4.97
N PHE A 155 -7.85 -0.94 -4.82
CA PHE A 155 -6.97 -0.56 -3.72
C PHE A 155 -5.50 -0.62 -4.15
N GLY A 156 -4.68 0.22 -3.55
CA GLY A 156 -3.24 0.29 -3.75
C GLY A 156 -2.54 0.87 -2.52
N GLY A 157 -1.28 0.52 -2.33
CA GLY A 157 -0.51 1.04 -1.20
C GLY A 157 -0.84 0.41 0.16
N CYS A 158 -1.58 -0.70 0.22
CA CYS A 158 -1.97 -1.34 1.47
C CYS A 158 -0.78 -2.10 2.08
N HIS A 159 -0.43 -1.83 3.33
CA HIS A 159 0.68 -2.47 4.05
C HIS A 159 0.35 -2.66 5.52
#